data_AF-A0A9W9XC47-F1
#
_entry.id   AF-A0A9W9XC47-F1
#
_cell.length_a   1.000
_cell.length_b   1.000
_cell.length_c   1.000
_cell.angle_alpha   90.00
_cell.angle_beta   90.00
_cell.angle_gamma   90.00
#
_symmetry.space_group_name_H-M   'P 1'
#
loop_
_entity.id
_entity.type
_entity.pdbx_description
1 polymer ?
#
loop_
_entity_poly.entity_id
_entity_poly.type
_entity_poly.pdbx_seq_one_letter_code
_entity_poly.pdbx_strand_id
1 'polypeptide(L)'
;MKPDIQSIVDRIKAGKATRIVVLTGAGISTGAGIPDFRSPNTGLYDKLAPLRLPYPEAIFHINYFSHTPEPFYAIARARHPGNLKPTVTHAFLALLARKNLLHFLFTQNIDGLEQDAGVPPDKVLWTHGNWKSQHCYKCKSRYPDDLMSKAICAGEVPYCLQTGCGGAVKPDVVFFGQSLPAEFAEKEKEVLEADLMLVMGTSLRVAPCSRLPRLVKEGIPRVLINNEKAGDLGNRDEDVCILGSCDDGVRKLADALGWAEDLNDLWKEAVAAKRNDETFDGGPSLDECIAKLASSMKDKMKVSDGHKRMLENHLNIKFGHMITKGPA
;
A
#
# COMPACT_ATOMS: atom_id res chain seq x y z
N MET A 1 -26.45 -22.55 -6.89
CA MET A 1 -25.87 -21.64 -7.90
C MET A 1 -24.70 -20.95 -7.23
N LYS A 2 -23.52 -20.86 -7.86
CA LYS A 2 -22.41 -20.12 -7.24
C LYS A 2 -22.79 -18.64 -7.13
N PRO A 3 -22.45 -17.95 -6.03
CA PRO A 3 -22.73 -16.53 -5.89
C PRO A 3 -21.97 -15.75 -6.95
N ASP A 4 -22.61 -14.70 -7.43
CA ASP A 4 -22.08 -13.79 -8.41
C ASP A 4 -22.27 -12.34 -7.94
N ILE A 5 -21.99 -11.39 -8.81
CA ILE A 5 -22.16 -9.97 -8.49
C ILE A 5 -23.61 -9.65 -8.08
N GLN A 6 -24.61 -10.31 -8.69
CA GLN A 6 -26.02 -10.06 -8.40
C GLN A 6 -26.36 -10.49 -6.98
N SER A 7 -25.80 -11.60 -6.50
CA SER A 7 -25.98 -12.04 -5.11
C SER A 7 -25.49 -11.00 -4.08
N ILE A 8 -24.41 -10.28 -4.39
CA ILE A 8 -23.90 -9.19 -3.55
C ILE A 8 -24.81 -7.96 -3.62
N VAL A 9 -25.29 -7.62 -4.81
CA VAL A 9 -26.24 -6.52 -5.03
C VAL A 9 -27.54 -6.75 -4.26
N ASP A 10 -28.13 -7.93 -4.37
CA ASP A 10 -29.36 -8.29 -3.69
C ASP A 10 -29.19 -8.19 -2.17
N ARG A 11 -28.03 -8.59 -1.67
CA ARG A 11 -27.71 -8.53 -0.25
C ARG A 11 -27.57 -7.10 0.28
N ILE A 12 -26.92 -6.23 -0.47
CA ILE A 12 -26.82 -4.80 -0.16
C ILE A 12 -28.22 -4.15 -0.21
N LYS A 13 -28.97 -4.37 -1.29
CA LYS A 13 -30.33 -3.81 -1.46
C LYS A 13 -31.33 -4.31 -0.42
N ALA A 14 -31.18 -5.55 0.04
CA ALA A 14 -32.00 -6.13 1.11
C ALA A 14 -31.60 -5.67 2.53
N GLY A 15 -30.60 -4.78 2.67
CA GLY A 15 -30.13 -4.30 3.98
C GLY A 15 -29.41 -5.37 4.81
N LYS A 16 -28.90 -6.43 4.17
CA LYS A 16 -28.15 -7.53 4.82
C LYS A 16 -26.63 -7.32 4.77
N ALA A 17 -26.18 -6.24 4.14
CA ALA A 17 -24.80 -5.78 4.14
C ALA A 17 -24.77 -4.30 4.54
N THR A 18 -24.56 -4.05 5.83
CA THR A 18 -24.56 -2.75 6.51
C THR A 18 -23.23 -2.43 7.16
N ARG A 19 -22.39 -3.45 7.39
CA ARG A 19 -21.06 -3.36 7.98
C ARG A 19 -20.03 -3.94 7.02
N ILE A 20 -19.76 -3.20 5.95
CA ILE A 20 -18.81 -3.61 4.92
C ILE A 20 -17.39 -3.28 5.40
N VAL A 21 -16.57 -4.31 5.55
CA VAL A 21 -15.13 -4.16 5.79
C VAL A 21 -14.38 -4.28 4.48
N VAL A 22 -13.39 -3.42 4.28
CA VAL A 22 -12.63 -3.38 3.04
C VAL A 22 -11.15 -3.58 3.34
N LEU A 23 -10.47 -4.42 2.55
CA LEU A 23 -9.02 -4.54 2.50
C LEU A 23 -8.52 -4.13 1.11
N THR A 24 -7.64 -3.13 1.06
CA THR A 24 -7.05 -2.63 -0.19
C THR A 24 -5.54 -2.84 -0.25
N GLY A 25 -5.00 -2.84 -1.46
CA GLY A 25 -3.57 -2.76 -1.73
C GLY A 25 -3.25 -1.99 -3.01
N ALA A 26 -2.01 -2.08 -3.48
CA ALA A 26 -1.48 -1.18 -4.51
C ALA A 26 -2.27 -1.21 -5.84
N GLY A 27 -2.98 -2.31 -6.13
CA GLY A 27 -3.79 -2.47 -7.34
C GLY A 27 -4.94 -1.46 -7.45
N ILE A 28 -5.40 -0.84 -6.35
CA ILE A 28 -6.43 0.21 -6.44
C ILE A 28 -5.88 1.55 -6.93
N SER A 29 -4.56 1.75 -6.86
CA SER A 29 -3.87 2.99 -7.20
C SER A 29 -3.16 2.94 -8.57
N THR A 30 -3.20 1.81 -9.27
CA THR A 30 -2.53 1.68 -10.59
C THR A 30 -3.12 2.60 -11.64
N GLY A 31 -4.44 2.84 -11.60
CA GLY A 31 -5.13 3.81 -12.47
C GLY A 31 -4.74 5.26 -12.23
N ALA A 32 -4.14 5.57 -11.07
CA ALA A 32 -3.62 6.90 -10.74
C ALA A 32 -2.20 7.15 -11.26
N GLY A 33 -1.62 6.20 -11.99
CA GLY A 33 -0.25 6.28 -12.49
C GLY A 33 0.81 5.83 -11.48
N ILE A 34 0.42 5.26 -10.33
CA ILE A 34 1.35 4.60 -9.41
C ILE A 34 1.58 3.17 -9.92
N PRO A 35 2.78 2.81 -10.43
CA PRO A 35 3.05 1.42 -10.70
C PRO A 35 3.04 0.64 -9.39
N ASP A 36 2.42 -0.53 -9.43
CA ASP A 36 2.41 -1.43 -8.29
C ASP A 36 3.84 -1.90 -7.96
N PHE A 37 3.98 -2.73 -6.93
CA PHE A 37 5.31 -3.20 -6.54
C PHE A 37 5.83 -4.33 -7.43
N ARG A 38 4.94 -5.21 -7.93
CA ARG A 38 5.29 -6.58 -8.33
C ARG A 38 4.91 -6.96 -9.76
N SER A 39 4.16 -6.12 -10.49
CA SER A 39 3.78 -6.44 -11.86
C SER A 39 5.02 -6.54 -12.75
N PRO A 40 5.13 -7.57 -13.60
CA PRO A 40 6.25 -7.70 -14.53
C PRO A 40 6.38 -6.49 -15.45
N ASN A 41 7.61 -6.04 -15.70
CA ASN A 41 8.01 -4.91 -16.56
C ASN A 41 7.56 -3.51 -16.10
N THR A 42 6.44 -3.39 -15.39
CA THR A 42 5.88 -2.10 -14.98
C THR A 42 6.03 -1.82 -13.49
N GLY A 43 6.14 -2.86 -12.67
CA GLY A 43 6.24 -2.77 -11.22
C GLY A 43 7.55 -2.14 -10.75
N LEU A 44 7.53 -1.56 -9.55
CA LEU A 44 8.69 -0.88 -8.96
C LEU A 44 9.93 -1.78 -8.98
N TYR A 45 9.78 -3.01 -8.50
CA TYR A 45 10.91 -3.92 -8.26
C TYR A 45 11.72 -4.23 -9.51
N ASP A 46 11.08 -4.34 -10.66
CA ASP A 46 11.77 -4.55 -11.94
C ASP A 46 12.56 -3.29 -12.36
N LYS A 47 11.98 -2.10 -12.16
CA LYS A 47 12.66 -0.83 -12.43
C LYS A 47 13.90 -0.62 -11.54
N LEU A 48 13.95 -1.23 -10.36
CA LEU A 48 15.08 -1.11 -9.42
C LEU A 48 16.29 -1.97 -9.78
N ALA A 49 16.21 -2.84 -10.79
CA ALA A 49 17.31 -3.72 -11.18
C ALA A 49 18.68 -3.02 -11.34
N PRO A 50 18.78 -1.78 -11.90
CA PRO A 50 20.06 -1.07 -12.01
C PRO A 50 20.75 -0.75 -10.68
N LEU A 51 20.00 -0.69 -9.57
CA LEU A 51 20.53 -0.41 -8.23
C LEU A 51 21.27 -1.60 -7.61
N ARG A 52 21.18 -2.81 -8.22
CA ARG A 52 21.85 -4.03 -7.75
C ARG A 52 21.56 -4.33 -6.27
N LEU A 53 20.32 -4.12 -5.86
CA LEU A 53 19.85 -4.47 -4.52
C LEU A 53 20.02 -5.98 -4.30
N PRO A 54 20.27 -6.43 -3.05
CA PRO A 54 20.40 -7.86 -2.75
C PRO A 54 19.12 -8.65 -3.09
N TYR A 55 17.97 -7.98 -2.98
CA TYR A 55 16.65 -8.41 -3.44
C TYR A 55 15.78 -7.15 -3.59
N PRO A 56 14.73 -7.14 -4.43
CA PRO A 56 14.00 -5.92 -4.76
C PRO A 56 13.32 -5.25 -3.55
N GLU A 57 12.83 -6.03 -2.58
CA GLU A 57 12.21 -5.52 -1.36
C GLU A 57 13.20 -4.86 -0.38
N ALA A 58 14.52 -5.00 -0.60
CA ALA A 58 15.53 -4.52 0.33
C ALA A 58 15.45 -3.01 0.58
N ILE A 59 15.06 -2.23 -0.43
CA ILE A 59 14.86 -0.79 -0.29
C ILE A 59 13.83 -0.40 0.79
N PHE A 60 12.85 -1.27 1.04
CA PHE A 60 11.84 -1.09 2.09
C PHE A 60 12.12 -1.97 3.32
N HIS A 61 13.35 -2.45 3.51
CA HIS A 61 13.74 -3.23 4.68
C HIS A 61 14.49 -2.36 5.69
N ILE A 62 14.08 -2.38 6.96
CA ILE A 62 14.60 -1.45 7.96
C ILE A 62 16.11 -1.60 8.19
N ASN A 63 16.62 -2.84 8.20
CA ASN A 63 18.05 -3.11 8.33
C ASN A 63 18.86 -2.66 7.10
N TYR A 64 18.27 -2.65 5.90
CA TYR A 64 18.95 -2.12 4.73
C TYR A 64 18.96 -0.60 4.79
N PHE A 65 17.81 0.01 5.09
CA PHE A 65 17.66 1.46 5.26
C PHE A 65 18.58 2.05 6.33
N SER A 66 18.78 1.36 7.47
CA SER A 66 19.64 1.84 8.55
C SER A 66 21.10 2.02 8.15
N HIS A 67 21.53 1.34 7.09
CA HIS A 67 22.89 1.34 6.58
C HIS A 67 23.03 2.07 5.25
N THR A 68 22.04 1.93 4.37
CA THR A 68 22.02 2.44 3.00
C THR A 68 20.66 3.10 2.72
N PRO A 69 20.37 4.27 3.32
CA PRO A 69 19.10 4.98 3.14
C PRO A 69 18.96 5.70 1.78
N GLU A 70 20.05 5.93 1.05
CA GLU A 70 20.07 6.71 -0.19
C GLU A 70 19.11 6.17 -1.28
N PRO A 71 18.99 4.84 -1.50
CA PRO A 71 18.04 4.28 -2.45
C PRO A 71 16.60 4.66 -2.16
N PHE A 72 16.19 4.61 -0.90
CA PHE A 72 14.83 5.00 -0.52
C PHE A 72 14.57 6.47 -0.88
N TYR A 73 15.49 7.37 -0.55
CA TYR A 73 15.32 8.81 -0.79
C TYR A 73 15.41 9.23 -2.25
N ALA A 74 16.20 8.53 -3.06
CA ALA A 74 16.20 8.74 -4.51
C ALA A 74 14.83 8.44 -5.14
N ILE A 75 14.13 7.42 -4.63
CA ILE A 75 12.83 6.99 -5.17
C ILE A 75 11.67 7.75 -4.51
N ALA A 76 11.81 8.15 -3.25
CA ALA A 76 10.82 8.95 -2.53
C ALA A 76 10.53 10.27 -3.25
N ARG A 77 11.55 10.90 -3.85
CA ARG A 77 11.38 12.11 -4.66
C ARG A 77 10.50 11.88 -5.88
N ALA A 78 10.78 10.83 -6.65
CA ALA A 78 10.02 10.47 -7.86
C ALA A 78 8.60 9.96 -7.55
N ARG A 79 8.32 9.59 -6.30
CA ARG A 79 7.04 9.03 -5.84
C ARG A 79 6.33 9.92 -4.83
N HIS A 80 6.73 11.18 -4.69
CA HIS A 80 6.07 12.10 -3.78
C HIS A 80 4.60 12.26 -4.22
N PRO A 81 3.62 11.96 -3.34
CA PRO A 81 2.22 11.81 -3.72
C PRO A 81 1.49 13.12 -4.06
N GLY A 82 2.18 14.26 -4.08
CA GLY A 82 1.59 15.59 -4.25
C GLY A 82 0.65 15.73 -5.46
N ASN A 83 0.95 15.04 -6.56
CA ASN A 83 0.21 15.14 -7.82
C ASN A 83 -0.65 13.93 -8.18
N LEU A 84 -0.74 12.93 -7.29
CA LEU A 84 -1.57 11.75 -7.55
C LEU A 84 -3.03 12.11 -7.31
N LYS A 85 -3.89 11.54 -8.16
CA LYS A 85 -5.34 11.75 -8.11
C LYS A 85 -6.03 10.44 -7.73
N PRO A 86 -7.06 10.48 -6.87
CA PRO A 86 -7.80 9.28 -6.52
C PRO A 86 -8.41 8.58 -7.76
N THR A 87 -8.41 7.25 -7.73
CA THR A 87 -9.07 6.43 -8.76
C THR A 87 -10.58 6.30 -8.48
N VAL A 88 -11.30 5.70 -9.43
CA VAL A 88 -12.72 5.36 -9.26
C VAL A 88 -12.92 4.44 -8.06
N THR A 89 -12.00 3.50 -7.86
CA THR A 89 -12.01 2.60 -6.70
C THR A 89 -11.94 3.38 -5.38
N HIS A 90 -11.11 4.42 -5.28
CA HIS A 90 -11.04 5.26 -4.07
C HIS A 90 -12.35 6.03 -3.84
N ALA A 91 -12.94 6.60 -4.90
CA ALA A 91 -14.23 7.26 -4.84
C ALA A 91 -15.34 6.30 -4.38
N PHE A 92 -15.29 5.03 -4.78
CA PHE A 92 -16.23 4.01 -4.31
C PHE A 92 -16.11 3.74 -2.80
N LEU A 93 -14.89 3.75 -2.23
CA LEU A 93 -14.71 3.65 -0.77
C LEU A 93 -15.40 4.80 -0.04
N ALA A 94 -15.23 6.02 -0.56
CA ALA A 94 -15.89 7.21 -0.03
C ALA A 94 -17.42 7.15 -0.23
N LEU A 95 -17.90 6.57 -1.34
CA LEU A 95 -19.32 6.37 -1.58
C LEU A 95 -19.94 5.39 -0.57
N LEU A 96 -19.25 4.29 -0.27
CA LEU A 96 -19.67 3.36 0.79
C LEU A 96 -19.77 4.07 2.14
N ALA A 97 -18.84 4.99 2.45
CA ALA A 97 -18.90 5.80 3.66
C ALA A 97 -20.09 6.77 3.64
N ARG A 98 -20.32 7.50 2.54
CA ARG A 98 -21.46 8.43 2.35
C ARG A 98 -22.81 7.72 2.46
N LYS A 99 -22.90 6.47 1.98
CA LYS A 99 -24.10 5.62 2.10
C LYS A 99 -24.21 4.89 3.46
N ASN A 100 -23.30 5.17 4.39
CA ASN A 100 -23.23 4.57 5.73
C ASN A 100 -23.09 3.03 5.73
N LEU A 101 -22.43 2.48 4.71
CA LEU A 101 -22.19 1.04 4.57
C LEU A 101 -20.75 0.65 4.90
N LEU A 102 -19.78 1.58 4.75
CA LEU A 102 -18.40 1.33 5.15
C LEU A 102 -18.31 1.23 6.66
N HIS A 103 -17.98 0.05 7.17
CA HIS A 103 -17.67 -0.18 8.58
C HIS A 103 -16.23 0.19 8.87
N PHE A 104 -15.28 -0.39 8.14
CA PHE A 104 -13.86 -0.14 8.34
C PHE A 104 -13.04 -0.47 7.09
N LEU A 105 -11.96 0.28 6.87
CA LEU A 105 -11.04 0.13 5.75
C LEU A 105 -9.63 -0.15 6.26
N PHE A 106 -9.07 -1.29 5.88
CA PHE A 106 -7.66 -1.60 5.99
C PHE A 106 -6.98 -1.30 4.66
N THR A 107 -6.06 -0.35 4.62
CA THR A 107 -5.25 -0.11 3.42
C THR A 107 -3.80 -0.51 3.67
N GLN A 108 -3.23 -1.26 2.72
CA GLN A 108 -1.80 -1.54 2.64
C GLN A 108 -1.03 -0.42 1.93
N ASN A 109 -1.76 0.55 1.36
CA ASN A 109 -1.17 1.66 0.63
C ASN A 109 -0.72 2.74 1.61
N ILE A 110 0.23 3.54 1.13
CA ILE A 110 0.82 4.66 1.85
C ILE A 110 0.56 5.97 1.12
N ASP A 111 -0.08 5.94 -0.05
CA ASP A 111 -0.25 7.09 -0.94
C ASP A 111 -1.24 8.14 -0.40
N GLY A 112 -2.19 7.74 0.45
CA GLY A 112 -3.16 8.63 1.09
C GLY A 112 -4.38 8.94 0.22
N LEU A 113 -4.52 8.31 -0.95
CA LEU A 113 -5.58 8.60 -1.91
C LEU A 113 -6.97 8.25 -1.38
N GLU A 114 -7.08 7.39 -0.36
CA GLU A 114 -8.35 7.10 0.32
C GLU A 114 -8.89 8.35 1.01
N GLN A 115 -8.02 9.11 1.67
CA GLN A 115 -8.41 10.35 2.34
C GLN A 115 -8.71 11.45 1.31
N ASP A 116 -7.92 11.54 0.24
CA ASP A 116 -8.17 12.49 -0.85
C ASP A 116 -9.52 12.23 -1.55
N ALA A 117 -9.97 10.98 -1.61
CA ALA A 117 -11.31 10.63 -2.08
C ALA A 117 -12.44 10.98 -1.09
N GLY A 118 -12.11 11.35 0.14
CA GLY A 118 -13.08 11.70 1.18
C GLY A 118 -13.49 10.54 2.09
N VAL A 119 -12.69 9.48 2.20
CA VAL A 119 -12.94 8.44 3.22
C VAL A 119 -12.69 9.04 4.62
N PRO A 120 -13.63 8.91 5.58
CA PRO A 120 -13.47 9.44 6.94
C PRO A 120 -12.24 8.86 7.66
N PRO A 121 -11.36 9.68 8.25
CA PRO A 121 -10.13 9.20 8.91
C PRO A 121 -10.36 8.19 10.04
N ASP A 122 -11.50 8.26 10.73
CA ASP A 122 -11.89 7.35 11.81
C ASP A 122 -12.29 5.94 11.31
N LYS A 123 -12.52 5.80 10.00
CA LYS A 123 -12.87 4.53 9.36
C LYS A 123 -11.70 3.86 8.64
N VAL A 124 -10.49 4.39 8.73
CA VAL A 124 -9.32 3.88 7.98
C VAL A 124 -8.18 3.53 8.92
N LEU A 125 -7.58 2.37 8.71
CA LEU A 125 -6.26 2.02 9.21
C LEU A 125 -5.27 1.90 8.05
N TRP A 126 -4.31 2.81 8.01
CA TRP A 126 -3.13 2.70 7.14
C TRP A 126 -2.17 1.66 7.72
N THR A 127 -2.38 0.40 7.35
CA THR A 127 -1.67 -0.74 7.94
C THR A 127 -0.15 -0.66 7.75
N HIS A 128 0.31 -0.08 6.64
CA HIS A 128 1.72 0.17 6.38
C HIS A 128 2.14 1.63 6.64
N GLY A 129 1.37 2.36 7.43
CA GLY A 129 1.62 3.76 7.75
C GLY A 129 1.41 4.69 6.57
N ASN A 130 1.91 5.93 6.65
CA ASN A 130 1.71 6.96 5.62
C ASN A 130 2.82 8.03 5.69
N TRP A 131 2.74 9.03 4.81
CA TRP A 131 3.72 10.13 4.72
C TRP A 131 3.40 11.33 5.63
N LYS A 132 2.41 11.26 6.52
CA LYS A 132 1.94 12.43 7.30
C LYS A 132 2.90 12.85 8.42
N SER A 133 3.78 11.95 8.84
CA SER A 133 4.76 12.22 9.87
C SER A 133 6.02 11.42 9.62
N GLN A 134 7.10 11.85 10.27
CA GLN A 134 8.41 11.27 10.11
C GLN A 134 9.19 11.28 11.43
N HIS A 135 9.92 10.19 11.66
CA HIS A 135 10.70 9.98 12.86
C HIS A 135 12.06 9.41 12.53
N CYS A 136 13.04 9.69 13.39
CA CYS A 136 14.32 9.00 13.35
C CYS A 136 14.09 7.49 13.50
N TYR A 137 14.66 6.69 12.60
CA TYR A 137 14.49 5.23 12.68
C TYR A 137 15.04 4.66 14.00
N LYS A 138 16.08 5.30 14.55
CA LYS A 138 16.83 4.87 15.74
C LYS A 138 16.17 5.34 17.04
N CYS A 139 16.15 6.65 17.31
CA CYS A 139 15.67 7.20 18.59
C CYS A 139 14.17 7.55 18.61
N LYS A 140 13.47 7.39 17.48
CA LYS A 140 12.03 7.69 17.33
C LYS A 140 11.65 9.15 17.58
N SER A 141 12.61 10.09 17.64
CA SER A 141 12.30 11.51 17.73
C SER A 141 11.65 12.01 16.44
N ARG A 142 10.59 12.83 16.57
CA ARG A 142 9.90 13.46 15.45
C ARG A 142 10.85 14.38 14.69
N TYR A 143 10.72 14.39 13.38
CA TYR A 143 11.47 15.27 12.51
C TYR A 143 10.53 16.33 11.88
N PRO A 144 10.94 17.60 11.77
CA PRO A 144 10.08 18.65 11.22
C PRO A 144 9.67 18.41 9.76
N ASP A 145 8.42 18.75 9.43
CA ASP A 145 7.83 18.53 8.10
C ASP A 145 8.58 19.35 7.02
N ASP A 146 8.91 20.61 7.30
CA ASP A 146 9.59 21.50 6.35
C ASP A 146 10.99 21.00 5.97
N LEU A 147 11.71 20.41 6.94
CA LEU A 147 13.02 19.82 6.71
C LEU A 147 12.91 18.50 5.94
N MET A 148 11.86 17.71 6.17
CA MET A 148 11.62 16.48 5.41
C MET A 148 11.30 16.80 3.96
N SER A 149 10.41 17.76 3.71
CA SER A 149 10.08 18.20 2.35
C SER A 149 11.32 18.68 1.61
N LYS A 150 12.16 19.53 2.23
CA LYS A 150 13.44 19.96 1.64
C LYS A 150 14.35 18.79 1.29
N ALA A 151 14.49 17.82 2.20
CA ALA A 151 15.33 16.63 1.96
C ALA A 151 14.79 15.76 0.81
N ILE A 152 13.48 15.49 0.77
CA ILE A 152 12.84 14.74 -0.32
C ILE A 152 13.01 15.47 -1.65
N CYS A 153 12.76 16.78 -1.71
CA CYS A 153 12.94 17.60 -2.91
C CYS A 153 14.40 17.59 -3.41
N ALA A 154 15.38 17.60 -2.48
CA ALA A 154 16.79 17.50 -2.82
C ALA A 154 17.23 16.06 -3.18
N GLY A 155 16.44 15.04 -2.83
CA GLY A 155 16.83 13.63 -2.92
C GLY A 155 17.93 13.27 -1.90
N GLU A 156 17.99 13.99 -0.79
CA GLU A 156 18.99 13.84 0.26
C GLU A 156 18.44 13.03 1.45
N VAL A 157 19.34 12.40 2.20
CA VAL A 157 18.98 11.66 3.40
C VAL A 157 18.89 12.62 4.59
N PRO A 158 17.72 12.80 5.21
CA PRO A 158 17.59 13.55 6.45
C PRO A 158 18.13 12.74 7.62
N TYR A 159 18.85 13.41 8.53
CA TYR A 159 19.40 12.81 9.74
C TYR A 159 18.81 13.44 10.99
N CYS A 160 18.77 12.66 12.07
CA CYS A 160 18.17 13.07 13.33
C CYS A 160 18.85 14.32 13.92
N LEU A 161 18.03 15.28 14.34
CA LEU A 161 18.48 16.53 14.97
C LEU A 161 18.94 16.35 16.43
N GLN A 162 18.67 15.19 17.03
CA GLN A 162 19.12 14.89 18.40
C GLN A 162 20.63 14.68 18.42
N THR A 163 21.32 15.47 19.24
CA THR A 163 22.77 15.40 19.42
C THR A 163 23.20 13.97 19.77
N GLY A 164 24.16 13.43 19.02
CA GLY A 164 24.70 12.08 19.24
C GLY A 164 23.87 10.91 18.69
N CYS A 165 22.68 11.15 18.11
CA CYS A 165 21.88 10.06 17.54
C CYS A 165 22.45 9.56 16.21
N GLY A 166 22.62 10.48 15.25
CA GLY A 166 23.13 10.24 13.89
C GLY A 166 22.25 9.33 13.01
N GLY A 167 21.06 8.93 13.48
CA GLY A 167 20.18 8.03 12.73
C GLY A 167 19.48 8.75 11.59
N ALA A 168 19.38 8.10 10.43
CA ALA A 168 18.53 8.57 9.35
C ALA A 168 17.07 8.71 9.82
N VAL A 169 16.37 9.68 9.24
CA VAL A 169 14.95 9.89 9.45
C VAL A 169 14.22 9.22 8.31
N LYS A 170 13.01 8.73 8.56
CA LYS A 170 12.12 8.24 7.51
C LYS A 170 10.68 8.70 7.79
N PRO A 171 9.84 8.81 6.76
CA PRO A 171 8.39 8.84 6.93
C PRO A 171 7.92 7.64 7.77
N ASP A 172 6.76 7.78 8.40
CA ASP A 172 6.13 6.74 9.22
C ASP A 172 5.46 5.65 8.38
N VAL A 173 6.11 5.29 7.27
CA VAL A 173 5.83 4.10 6.47
C VAL A 173 6.47 2.89 7.15
N VAL A 174 5.74 1.79 7.25
CA VAL A 174 6.22 0.55 7.85
C VAL A 174 7.14 -0.18 6.87
N PHE A 175 8.39 -0.39 7.27
CA PHE A 175 9.36 -1.17 6.50
C PHE A 175 9.31 -2.65 6.91
N PHE A 176 9.73 -3.54 6.01
CA PHE A 176 9.99 -4.93 6.36
C PHE A 176 10.95 -5.02 7.54
N GLY A 177 10.61 -5.86 8.51
CA GLY A 177 11.33 -5.99 9.79
C GLY A 177 10.82 -5.06 10.89
N GLN A 178 9.84 -4.20 10.62
CA GLN A 178 9.13 -3.43 11.64
C GLN A 178 7.78 -4.04 11.99
N SER A 179 7.30 -3.76 13.19
CA SER A 179 5.92 -4.03 13.58
C SER A 179 4.96 -3.11 12.82
N LEU A 180 3.76 -3.63 12.53
CA LEU A 180 2.62 -2.81 12.12
C LEU A 180 2.23 -1.82 13.24
N PRO A 181 1.37 -0.81 12.95
CA PRO A 181 0.78 0.04 13.97
C PRO A 181 0.14 -0.79 15.10
N ALA A 182 0.29 -0.33 16.34
CA ALA A 182 -0.20 -1.05 17.53
C ALA A 182 -1.71 -1.33 17.46
N GLU A 183 -2.46 -0.40 16.86
CA GLU A 183 -3.90 -0.47 16.61
C GLU A 183 -4.30 -1.61 15.65
N PHE A 184 -3.38 -2.16 14.86
CA PHE A 184 -3.71 -3.23 13.90
C PHE A 184 -4.36 -4.43 14.58
N ALA A 185 -3.78 -4.92 15.67
CA ALA A 185 -4.31 -6.06 16.41
C ALA A 185 -5.68 -5.75 17.02
N GLU A 186 -5.89 -4.52 17.51
CA GLU A 186 -7.18 -4.10 18.04
C GLU A 186 -8.25 -4.05 16.94
N LYS A 187 -7.89 -3.53 15.76
CA LYS A 187 -8.81 -3.36 14.63
C LYS A 187 -9.16 -4.67 13.93
N GLU A 188 -8.44 -5.77 14.11
CA GLU A 188 -8.86 -7.08 13.58
C GLU A 188 -10.29 -7.45 14.00
N LYS A 189 -10.79 -6.96 15.15
CA LYS A 189 -12.17 -7.16 15.61
C LYS A 189 -13.23 -6.61 14.65
N GLU A 190 -12.93 -5.55 13.91
CA GLU A 190 -13.87 -4.95 12.92
C GLU A 190 -14.19 -5.98 11.83
N VAL A 191 -13.24 -6.87 11.48
CA VAL A 191 -13.45 -7.96 10.51
C VAL A 191 -14.43 -9.01 11.06
N LEU A 192 -14.43 -9.28 12.36
CA LEU A 192 -15.34 -10.23 12.99
C LEU A 192 -16.79 -9.72 13.05
N GLU A 193 -16.96 -8.40 12.97
CA GLU A 193 -18.26 -7.73 12.90
C GLU A 193 -18.77 -7.53 11.48
N ALA A 194 -17.91 -7.73 10.49
CA ALA A 194 -18.25 -7.55 9.08
C ALA A 194 -19.43 -8.44 8.70
N ASP A 195 -20.41 -7.84 8.02
CA ASP A 195 -21.40 -8.60 7.30
C ASP A 195 -21.03 -8.75 5.82
N LEU A 196 -20.05 -8.05 5.27
CA LEU A 196 -19.51 -8.28 3.92
C LEU A 196 -18.05 -7.83 3.91
N MET A 197 -17.16 -8.60 3.27
CA MET A 197 -15.79 -8.15 3.05
C MET A 197 -15.49 -7.90 1.58
N LEU A 198 -14.92 -6.74 1.26
CA LEU A 198 -14.35 -6.45 -0.06
C LEU A 198 -12.82 -6.51 0.04
N VAL A 199 -12.18 -7.26 -0.86
CA VAL A 199 -10.73 -7.36 -0.97
C VAL A 199 -10.34 -6.86 -2.36
N MET A 200 -9.62 -5.75 -2.44
CA MET A 200 -9.40 -5.05 -3.70
C MET A 200 -7.92 -4.76 -3.95
N GLY A 201 -7.43 -5.08 -5.14
CA GLY A 201 -6.10 -4.67 -5.59
C GLY A 201 -4.93 -5.19 -4.74
N THR A 202 -5.03 -6.39 -4.17
CA THR A 202 -3.96 -6.99 -3.36
C THR A 202 -3.71 -8.45 -3.72
N SER A 203 -2.44 -8.85 -3.68
CA SER A 203 -2.01 -10.25 -3.90
C SER A 203 -2.11 -11.12 -2.65
N LEU A 204 -2.39 -10.53 -1.47
CA LEU A 204 -2.43 -11.22 -0.18
C LEU A 204 -1.16 -12.03 0.14
N ARG A 205 0.03 -11.58 -0.33
CA ARG A 205 1.31 -12.25 -0.05
C ARG A 205 2.01 -11.78 1.22
N VAL A 206 1.63 -10.60 1.74
CA VAL A 206 2.32 -9.97 2.87
C VAL A 206 1.48 -10.12 4.13
N ALA A 207 1.98 -10.91 5.07
CA ALA A 207 1.47 -10.95 6.43
C ALA A 207 1.86 -9.66 7.17
N PRO A 208 1.04 -9.19 8.12
CA PRO A 208 -0.15 -9.86 8.65
C PRO A 208 -1.44 -9.58 7.86
N CYS A 209 -1.51 -8.54 7.03
CA CYS A 209 -2.74 -8.13 6.34
C CYS A 209 -3.37 -9.24 5.48
N SER A 210 -2.56 -10.13 4.91
CA SER A 210 -3.03 -11.31 4.16
C SER A 210 -3.93 -12.26 4.96
N ARG A 211 -3.91 -12.21 6.29
CA ARG A 211 -4.73 -13.06 7.16
C ARG A 211 -6.16 -12.52 7.35
N LEU A 212 -6.38 -11.22 7.17
CA LEU A 212 -7.66 -10.58 7.51
C LEU A 212 -8.86 -11.25 6.84
N PRO A 213 -8.82 -11.60 5.54
CA PRO A 213 -9.95 -12.29 4.89
C PRO A 213 -10.33 -13.65 5.50
N ARG A 214 -9.44 -14.26 6.29
CA ARG A 214 -9.71 -15.54 6.97
C ARG A 214 -10.44 -15.36 8.30
N LEU A 215 -10.42 -14.15 8.86
CA LEU A 215 -11.14 -13.82 10.09
C LEU A 215 -12.64 -13.64 9.85
N VAL A 216 -13.04 -13.39 8.60
CA VAL A 216 -14.46 -13.28 8.20
C VAL A 216 -15.19 -14.58 8.57
N LYS A 217 -16.30 -14.45 9.29
CA LYS A 217 -17.14 -15.56 9.74
C LYS A 217 -17.64 -16.41 8.57
N GLU A 218 -17.87 -17.69 8.82
CA GLU A 218 -18.48 -18.60 7.85
C GLU A 218 -19.88 -18.10 7.45
N GLY A 219 -20.27 -18.30 6.18
CA GLY A 219 -21.54 -17.79 5.66
C GLY A 219 -21.56 -16.28 5.36
N ILE A 220 -20.49 -15.55 5.66
CA ILE A 220 -20.33 -14.14 5.26
C ILE A 220 -19.53 -14.06 3.96
N PRO A 221 -20.12 -13.53 2.87
CA PRO A 221 -19.46 -13.33 1.59
C PRO A 221 -18.17 -12.51 1.68
N ARG A 222 -17.17 -12.94 0.90
CA ARG A 222 -15.95 -12.20 0.63
C ARG A 222 -15.87 -11.95 -0.88
N VAL A 223 -15.66 -10.71 -1.28
CA VAL A 223 -15.60 -10.31 -2.69
C VAL A 223 -14.18 -9.91 -3.04
N LEU A 224 -13.55 -10.62 -3.97
CA LEU A 224 -12.26 -10.23 -4.55
C LEU A 224 -12.50 -9.39 -5.81
N ILE A 225 -11.97 -8.17 -5.84
CA ILE A 225 -11.86 -7.37 -7.08
C ILE A 225 -10.38 -7.17 -7.38
N ASN A 226 -9.84 -7.95 -8.32
CA ASN A 226 -8.40 -7.96 -8.56
C ASN A 226 -8.07 -8.54 -9.95
N ASN A 227 -6.91 -8.18 -10.51
CA ASN A 227 -6.49 -8.73 -11.81
C ASN A 227 -6.32 -10.26 -11.78
N GLU A 228 -5.88 -10.79 -10.64
CA GLU A 228 -5.59 -12.22 -10.46
C GLU A 228 -6.26 -12.76 -9.19
N LYS A 229 -6.40 -14.08 -9.08
CA LYS A 229 -6.79 -14.71 -7.82
C LYS A 229 -5.75 -14.43 -6.73
N ALA A 230 -6.20 -14.27 -5.49
CA ALA A 230 -5.33 -13.97 -4.35
C ALA A 230 -5.76 -14.75 -3.10
N GLY A 231 -4.78 -15.32 -2.39
CA GLY A 231 -5.03 -16.10 -1.18
C GLY A 231 -5.96 -17.30 -1.42
N ASP A 232 -6.88 -17.53 -0.47
CA ASP A 232 -7.92 -18.56 -0.53
C ASP A 232 -9.28 -18.01 -1.01
N LEU A 233 -9.33 -16.80 -1.58
CA LEU A 233 -10.58 -16.20 -2.06
C LEU A 233 -11.08 -16.93 -3.31
N GLY A 234 -12.35 -17.36 -3.26
CA GLY A 234 -13.00 -18.21 -4.25
C GLY A 234 -13.08 -19.68 -3.83
N ASN A 235 -12.60 -20.02 -2.62
CA ASN A 235 -12.67 -21.37 -2.07
C ASN A 235 -13.92 -21.60 -1.21
N ARG A 236 -14.51 -20.54 -0.63
CA ARG A 236 -15.78 -20.65 0.10
C ARG A 236 -16.96 -20.57 -0.87
N ASP A 237 -18.07 -21.19 -0.51
CA ASP A 237 -19.28 -21.16 -1.33
C ASP A 237 -19.87 -19.76 -1.46
N GLU A 238 -19.59 -18.85 -0.51
CA GLU A 238 -20.05 -17.46 -0.50
C GLU A 238 -19.08 -16.48 -1.20
N ASP A 239 -17.91 -16.94 -1.62
CA ASP A 239 -16.91 -16.07 -2.22
C ASP A 239 -17.27 -15.68 -3.66
N VAL A 240 -17.07 -14.40 -3.99
CA VAL A 240 -17.25 -13.86 -5.35
C VAL A 240 -15.93 -13.27 -5.83
N CYS A 241 -15.46 -13.69 -7.02
CA CYS A 241 -14.24 -13.16 -7.61
C CYS A 241 -14.56 -12.40 -8.90
N ILE A 242 -14.39 -11.08 -8.88
CA ILE A 242 -14.50 -10.18 -10.02
C ILE A 242 -13.08 -9.93 -10.54
N LEU A 243 -12.69 -10.68 -11.57
CA LEU A 243 -11.34 -10.57 -12.14
C LEU A 243 -11.24 -9.47 -13.19
N GLY A 244 -10.17 -8.68 -13.10
CA GLY A 244 -9.89 -7.53 -13.96
C GLY A 244 -9.39 -6.33 -13.14
N SER A 245 -9.34 -5.15 -13.79
CA SER A 245 -8.93 -3.93 -13.10
C SER A 245 -9.91 -3.59 -11.97
N CYS A 246 -9.40 -2.98 -10.88
CA CYS A 246 -10.24 -2.60 -9.75
C CYS A 246 -11.33 -1.61 -10.17
N ASP A 247 -10.98 -0.63 -11.00
CA ASP A 247 -11.92 0.39 -11.46
C ASP A 247 -13.05 -0.23 -12.31
N ASP A 248 -12.76 -1.18 -13.22
CA ASP A 248 -13.80 -1.85 -14.00
C ASP A 248 -14.69 -2.72 -13.12
N GLY A 249 -14.12 -3.45 -12.17
CA GLY A 249 -14.87 -4.28 -11.24
C GLY A 249 -15.79 -3.45 -10.34
N VAL A 250 -15.29 -2.33 -9.84
CA VAL A 250 -16.07 -1.35 -9.07
C VAL A 250 -17.18 -0.73 -9.91
N ARG A 251 -16.91 -0.34 -11.16
CA ARG A 251 -17.95 0.18 -12.07
C ARG A 251 -19.06 -0.83 -12.28
N LYS A 252 -18.74 -2.09 -12.57
CA LYS A 252 -19.74 -3.17 -12.71
C LYS A 252 -20.61 -3.32 -11.45
N LEU A 253 -19.99 -3.26 -10.26
CA LEU A 253 -20.72 -3.36 -9.00
C LEU A 253 -21.61 -2.13 -8.77
N ALA A 254 -21.10 -0.93 -9.02
CA ALA A 254 -21.84 0.31 -8.89
C ALA A 254 -23.02 0.38 -9.88
N ASP A 255 -22.82 -0.02 -11.14
CA ASP A 255 -23.87 -0.07 -12.16
C ASP A 255 -25.01 -1.00 -11.72
N ALA A 256 -24.69 -2.20 -11.24
CA ALA A 256 -25.69 -3.16 -10.76
C ALA A 256 -26.42 -2.69 -9.48
N LEU A 257 -25.75 -1.88 -8.65
CA LEU A 257 -26.36 -1.21 -7.49
C LEU A 257 -27.20 0.02 -7.87
N GLY A 258 -27.07 0.54 -9.09
CA GLY A 258 -27.69 1.80 -9.52
C GLY A 258 -26.97 3.04 -8.97
N TRP A 259 -25.66 2.94 -8.71
CA TRP A 259 -24.82 3.98 -8.11
C TRP A 259 -23.83 4.61 -9.11
N ALA A 260 -24.01 4.36 -10.41
CA ALA A 260 -23.07 4.78 -11.45
C ALA A 260 -22.86 6.31 -11.48
N GLU A 261 -23.95 7.08 -11.41
CA GLU A 261 -23.92 8.54 -11.41
C GLU A 261 -23.27 9.08 -10.13
N ASP A 262 -23.76 8.65 -8.96
CA ASP A 262 -23.18 9.00 -7.65
C ASP A 262 -21.66 8.76 -7.59
N LEU A 263 -21.20 7.61 -8.11
CA LEU A 263 -19.79 7.25 -8.14
C LEU A 263 -18.98 8.16 -9.07
N ASN A 264 -19.51 8.44 -10.27
CA ASN A 264 -18.83 9.30 -11.23
C ASN A 264 -18.73 10.75 -10.74
N ASP A 265 -19.79 11.27 -10.12
CA ASP A 265 -19.80 12.62 -9.59
C ASP A 265 -18.86 12.74 -8.39
N LEU A 266 -18.88 11.78 -7.47
CA LEU A 266 -17.94 11.73 -6.35
C LEU A 266 -16.48 11.62 -6.82
N TRP A 267 -16.21 10.81 -7.84
CA TRP A 267 -14.87 10.71 -8.40
C TRP A 267 -14.40 12.03 -9.01
N LYS A 268 -15.25 12.72 -9.78
CA LYS A 268 -14.94 14.05 -10.33
C LYS A 268 -14.72 15.08 -9.22
N GLU A 269 -15.55 15.08 -8.18
CA GLU A 269 -15.38 15.94 -7.00
C GLU A 269 -14.02 15.72 -6.35
N ALA A 270 -13.65 14.47 -6.07
CA ALA A 270 -12.37 14.11 -5.44
C ALA A 270 -11.18 14.55 -6.29
N VAL A 271 -11.24 14.31 -7.61
CA VAL A 271 -10.20 14.72 -8.56
C VAL A 271 -10.08 16.24 -8.65
N ALA A 272 -11.19 16.97 -8.61
CA ALA A 272 -11.22 18.43 -8.65
C ALA A 272 -10.77 19.08 -7.33
N ALA A 273 -11.10 18.46 -6.19
CA ALA A 273 -10.71 18.92 -4.86
C ALA A 273 -9.20 18.77 -4.61
N LYS A 274 -8.54 17.81 -5.29
CA LYS A 274 -7.09 17.67 -5.22
C LYS A 274 -6.41 18.87 -5.87
N ARG A 275 -5.96 19.80 -5.03
CA ARG A 275 -5.07 20.89 -5.45
C ARG A 275 -3.77 20.29 -5.95
N ASN A 276 -3.35 20.69 -7.14
CA ASN A 276 -2.00 20.44 -7.60
C ASN A 276 -1.04 21.15 -6.65
N ASP A 277 0.04 20.48 -6.27
CA ASP A 277 1.11 21.14 -5.54
C ASP A 277 1.86 22.03 -6.54
N GLU A 278 1.54 23.32 -6.60
CA GLU A 278 2.17 24.30 -7.49
C GLU A 278 3.69 24.45 -7.22
N THR A 279 4.15 23.98 -6.06
CA THR A 279 5.58 23.98 -5.71
C THR A 279 6.31 22.72 -6.17
N PHE A 280 5.58 21.70 -6.63
CA PHE A 280 6.15 20.47 -7.16
C PHE A 280 6.42 20.62 -8.67
N ASP A 281 7.70 20.75 -9.02
CA ASP A 281 8.20 20.98 -10.39
C ASP A 281 8.06 19.77 -11.34
N GLY A 282 7.29 18.75 -10.96
CA GLY A 282 7.19 17.47 -11.65
C GLY A 282 8.30 16.48 -11.27
N GLY A 283 9.39 16.95 -10.64
CA GLY A 283 10.54 16.15 -10.25
C GLY A 283 11.24 15.43 -11.42
N PRO A 284 12.44 14.86 -11.19
CA PRO A 284 13.03 13.91 -12.11
C PRO A 284 12.17 12.65 -12.19
N SER A 285 12.18 12.01 -13.36
CA SER A 285 11.52 10.73 -13.52
C SER A 285 12.14 9.65 -12.61
N LEU A 286 11.37 8.59 -12.35
CA LEU A 286 11.88 7.43 -11.58
C LEU A 286 13.15 6.85 -12.22
N ASP A 287 13.20 6.80 -13.55
CA ASP A 287 14.33 6.24 -14.30
C ASP A 287 15.56 7.15 -14.19
N GLU A 288 15.39 8.47 -14.23
CA GLU A 288 16.47 9.45 -14.00
C GLU A 288 17.04 9.34 -12.57
N CYS A 289 16.17 9.20 -11.57
CA CYS A 289 16.59 9.00 -10.18
C CYS A 289 17.42 7.72 -10.01
N ILE A 290 16.95 6.63 -10.62
CA ILE A 290 17.61 5.32 -10.57
C ILE A 290 18.95 5.37 -11.28
N ALA A 291 19.02 6.00 -12.46
CA ALA A 291 20.26 6.14 -13.22
C ALA A 291 21.32 6.95 -12.45
N LYS A 292 20.92 8.09 -11.86
CA LYS A 292 21.81 8.95 -11.05
C LYS A 292 22.31 8.24 -9.77
N LEU A 293 21.45 7.45 -9.14
CA LEU A 293 21.84 6.69 -7.96
C LEU A 293 22.75 5.51 -8.32
N ALA A 294 22.45 4.79 -9.40
CA ALA A 294 23.23 3.64 -9.84
C ALA A 294 24.69 4.02 -10.19
N SER A 295 24.92 5.22 -10.72
CA SER A 295 26.29 5.74 -10.93
C SER A 295 26.98 6.02 -9.60
N SER A 296 26.33 6.73 -8.67
CA SER A 296 26.87 7.05 -7.34
C SER A 296 27.16 5.81 -6.47
N MET A 297 26.28 4.80 -6.52
CA MET A 297 26.46 3.55 -5.78
C MET A 297 27.61 2.69 -6.32
N LYS A 298 27.89 2.72 -7.63
CA LYS A 298 29.06 2.03 -8.20
C LYS A 298 30.37 2.58 -7.65
N ASP A 299 30.43 3.88 -7.36
CA ASP A 299 31.61 4.52 -6.78
C ASP A 299 31.76 4.20 -5.29
N LYS A 300 30.65 4.16 -4.53
CA LYS A 300 30.65 3.75 -3.11
C LYS A 300 30.88 2.24 -2.90
N MET A 301 30.34 1.37 -3.75
CA MET A 301 30.48 -0.09 -3.60
C MET A 301 31.90 -0.60 -3.84
N LYS A 302 32.74 0.13 -4.59
CA LYS A 302 34.19 -0.16 -4.67
C LYS A 302 34.90 -0.04 -3.31
N VAL A 303 34.26 0.58 -2.32
CA VAL A 303 34.82 0.87 -0.99
C VAL A 303 34.30 -0.12 0.09
N SER A 304 33.32 -0.99 -0.19
CA SER A 304 32.60 -1.73 0.86
C SER A 304 32.16 -3.15 0.48
N ASP A 305 33.11 -4.08 0.33
CA ASP A 305 32.85 -5.52 0.15
C ASP A 305 32.26 -6.21 1.42
N GLY A 306 32.44 -5.63 2.60
CA GLY A 306 31.93 -6.18 3.86
C GLY A 306 30.40 -6.18 3.98
N HIS A 307 29.73 -5.22 3.35
CA HIS A 307 28.27 -5.07 3.39
C HIS A 307 27.53 -6.19 2.67
N LYS A 308 28.12 -6.65 1.57
CA LYS A 308 27.55 -7.68 0.70
C LYS A 308 27.48 -9.03 1.43
N ARG A 309 28.55 -9.38 2.15
CA ARG A 309 28.62 -10.59 3.01
C ARG A 309 27.60 -10.61 4.14
N MET A 310 27.32 -9.47 4.78
CA MET A 310 26.35 -9.41 5.87
C MET A 310 24.91 -9.66 5.38
N LEU A 311 24.54 -9.10 4.22
CA LEU A 311 23.21 -9.28 3.63
C LEU A 311 23.01 -10.70 3.08
N GLU A 312 24.04 -11.29 2.47
CA GLU A 312 24.03 -12.70 2.01
C GLU A 312 23.83 -13.68 3.18
N ASN A 313 24.48 -13.44 4.33
CA ASN A 313 24.30 -14.28 5.51
C ASN A 313 22.88 -14.18 6.11
N HIS A 314 22.28 -12.99 6.11
CA HIS A 314 20.90 -12.81 6.60
C HIS A 314 19.87 -13.49 5.69
N LEU A 315 20.13 -13.52 4.37
CA LEU A 315 19.30 -14.22 3.39
C LEU A 315 19.40 -15.74 3.54
N ASN A 316 20.60 -16.28 3.75
CA ASN A 316 20.79 -17.71 4.01
C ASN A 316 20.01 -18.19 5.26
N ILE A 317 19.94 -17.37 6.30
CA ILE A 317 19.15 -17.67 7.51
C ILE A 317 17.64 -17.69 7.20
N LYS A 318 17.16 -16.75 6.38
CA LYS A 318 15.74 -16.62 6.01
C LYS A 318 15.28 -17.74 5.06
N PHE A 319 16.10 -18.12 4.08
CA PHE A 319 15.79 -19.21 3.14
C PHE A 319 16.03 -20.60 3.75
N GLY A 320 16.98 -20.75 4.68
CA GLY A 320 17.19 -22.00 5.41
C GLY A 320 15.98 -22.42 6.26
N HIS A 321 15.21 -21.48 6.78
CA HIS A 321 13.95 -21.76 7.50
C HIS A 321 12.77 -22.10 6.58
N MET A 322 12.83 -21.74 5.29
CA MET A 322 11.79 -22.10 4.31
C MET A 322 12.02 -23.48 3.66
N ILE A 323 13.26 -23.99 3.65
CA ILE A 323 13.60 -25.30 3.06
C ILE A 323 13.47 -26.45 4.07
N THR A 324 13.50 -26.17 5.38
CA THR A 324 13.51 -27.20 6.43
C THR A 324 12.13 -27.60 6.98
N LYS A 325 11.03 -27.08 6.42
CA LYS A 325 9.67 -27.56 6.70
C LYS A 325 8.99 -28.04 5.42
N GLY A 326 9.53 -29.13 4.87
CA GLY A 326 8.76 -30.05 4.01
C GLY A 326 7.82 -30.92 4.87
N PRO A 327 6.73 -31.47 4.29
CA PRO A 327 5.59 -31.95 5.04
C PRO A 327 5.88 -33.26 5.80
N ALA A 328 5.48 -33.29 7.06
CA ALA A 328 4.98 -34.47 7.75
C ALA A 328 3.51 -34.19 8.12
#